data_AF-A0A7V6V4X5-F1
#
_entry.id   AF-A0A7V6V4X5-F1
#
_cell.length_a   1.000
_cell.length_b   1.000
_cell.length_c   1.000
_cell.angle_alpha   90.00
_cell.angle_beta   90.00
_cell.angle_gamma   90.00
#
_symmetry.space_group_name_H-M   'P 1'
#
loop_
_entity.id
_entity.type
_entity.pdbx_description
1 polymer ?
#
loop_
_entity_poly.entity_id
_entity_poly.type
_entity_poly.pdbx_seq_one_letter_code
_entity_poly.pdbx_strand_id
1 'polypeptide(L)'
;MLGAYAVLVSQNDGKSPVIRTDIIGKHKIGSGSAPQAVIQAIVVDPLEKHDMKITDVDIYAPELQNSEITMPAGAGDVPLANYKMIGAMAVKRGEIEKSQLMSFTAEHGMIGFAPTQGHIPSGVPAIGHILRAIKEGRARRAMIIGKGSLFLGRMTDLFDGISFIIEKNDGQAADDELMDKDEIKKEIRALVAESLQNLAESLSGR
;
A
#
# COMPACT_ATOMS: atom_id res chain seq x y z
N MET A 1 -5.36 8.64 -29.73
CA MET A 1 -5.35 8.54 -28.26
C MET A 1 -6.79 8.75 -27.80
N LEU A 2 -7.41 7.80 -27.08
CA LEU A 2 -8.83 7.92 -26.62
C LEU A 2 -8.97 8.61 -25.25
N GLY A 3 -7.86 8.78 -24.52
CA GLY A 3 -7.81 9.48 -23.24
C GLY A 3 -6.38 9.54 -22.70
N ALA A 4 -6.15 10.43 -21.74
CA ALA A 4 -4.90 10.55 -21.00
C ALA A 4 -5.18 10.44 -19.50
N TYR A 5 -4.20 9.95 -18.75
CA TYR A 5 -4.27 9.78 -17.31
C TYR A 5 -3.01 10.35 -16.67
N ALA A 6 -3.17 11.04 -15.55
CA ALA A 6 -2.07 11.58 -14.77
C ALA A 6 -2.42 11.53 -13.28
N VAL A 7 -1.40 11.30 -12.45
CA VAL A 7 -1.47 11.44 -10.99
C VAL A 7 -0.52 12.56 -10.61
N LEU A 8 -1.05 13.62 -9.99
CA LEU A 8 -0.23 14.66 -9.39
C LEU A 8 0.14 14.23 -7.97
N VAL A 9 1.44 14.12 -7.70
CA VAL A 9 1.99 13.83 -6.38
C VAL A 9 2.67 15.09 -5.87
N SER A 10 2.29 15.54 -4.69
CA SER A 10 2.83 16.73 -4.01
C SER A 10 3.31 16.38 -2.60
N GLN A 11 3.79 17.38 -1.87
CA GLN A 11 3.99 17.28 -0.42
C GLN A 11 2.67 16.97 0.29
N ASN A 12 2.76 16.34 1.47
CA ASN A 12 1.62 16.07 2.33
C ASN A 12 0.94 17.38 2.78
N ASP A 13 -0.30 17.58 2.35
CA ASP A 13 -1.15 18.75 2.59
C ASP A 13 -2.13 18.56 3.77
N GLY A 14 -2.02 17.44 4.50
CA GLY A 14 -2.94 17.07 5.59
C GLY A 14 -4.36 16.70 5.13
N LYS A 15 -4.63 16.61 3.82
CA LYS A 15 -6.00 16.42 3.28
C LYS A 15 -6.07 15.32 2.23
N SER A 16 -5.15 15.34 1.28
CA SER A 16 -5.08 14.40 0.19
C SER A 16 -4.52 13.05 0.67
N PRO A 17 -5.06 11.91 0.20
CA PRO A 17 -4.53 10.60 0.55
C PRO A 17 -3.03 10.49 0.28
N VAL A 18 -2.31 9.82 1.18
CA VAL A 18 -0.86 9.70 1.15
C VAL A 18 -0.44 8.37 0.54
N ILE A 19 0.67 8.37 -0.18
CA ILE A 19 1.35 7.14 -0.62
C ILE A 19 2.32 6.75 0.50
N ARG A 20 2.08 5.58 1.11
CA ARG A 20 2.94 5.02 2.17
C ARG A 20 4.22 4.45 1.54
N THR A 21 5.30 5.22 1.58
CA THR A 21 6.61 4.84 1.05
C THR A 21 7.40 3.92 1.97
N ASP A 22 6.94 3.76 3.21
CA ASP A 22 7.47 2.83 4.19
C ASP A 22 6.91 1.41 3.99
N ILE A 23 5.64 1.29 3.56
CA ILE A 23 4.97 -0.01 3.31
C ILE A 23 5.06 -0.37 1.82
N ILE A 24 6.21 -0.90 1.41
CA ILE A 24 6.48 -1.31 0.02
C ILE A 24 6.74 -2.81 -0.08
N GLY A 25 5.90 -3.49 -0.86
CA GLY A 25 6.13 -4.88 -1.25
C GLY A 25 7.03 -4.96 -2.47
N LYS A 26 7.96 -5.92 -2.49
CA LYS A 26 8.89 -6.10 -3.61
C LYS A 26 9.21 -7.57 -3.83
N HIS A 27 8.86 -8.06 -5.01
CA HIS A 27 9.28 -9.35 -5.51
C HIS A 27 10.40 -9.16 -6.53
N LYS A 28 11.61 -9.63 -6.20
CA LYS A 28 12.79 -9.51 -7.07
C LYS A 28 12.80 -10.64 -8.09
N ILE A 29 13.32 -10.35 -9.28
CA ILE A 29 13.61 -11.35 -10.30
C ILE A 29 14.50 -12.45 -9.70
N GLY A 30 14.17 -13.73 -9.97
CA GLY A 30 14.90 -14.88 -9.45
C GLY A 30 14.47 -15.36 -8.05
N SER A 31 13.45 -14.76 -7.44
CA SER A 31 12.92 -15.19 -6.12
C SER A 31 11.93 -16.37 -6.20
N GLY A 32 11.78 -16.98 -7.38
CA GLY A 32 10.77 -17.99 -7.70
C GLY A 32 9.48 -17.38 -8.28
N SER A 33 8.72 -18.18 -9.04
CA SER A 33 7.52 -17.73 -9.77
C SER A 33 6.22 -18.27 -9.17
N ALA A 34 6.28 -18.95 -8.01
CA ALA A 34 5.11 -19.53 -7.36
C ALA A 34 4.13 -18.43 -6.91
N PRO A 35 2.84 -18.48 -7.28
CA PRO A 35 1.87 -17.43 -6.97
C PRO A 35 1.80 -17.05 -5.48
N GLN A 36 1.91 -18.05 -4.59
CA GLN A 36 1.91 -17.81 -3.15
C GLN A 36 3.15 -17.03 -2.69
N ALA A 37 4.33 -17.33 -3.23
CA ALA A 37 5.57 -16.63 -2.89
C ALA A 37 5.54 -15.17 -3.37
N VAL A 38 4.96 -14.94 -4.55
CA VAL A 38 4.74 -13.60 -5.09
C VAL A 38 3.84 -12.79 -4.17
N ILE A 39 2.66 -13.31 -3.79
CA ILE A 39 1.73 -12.63 -2.89
C ILE A 39 2.33 -12.45 -1.49
N GLN A 40 3.10 -13.42 -1.00
CA GLN A 40 3.85 -13.28 0.25
C GLN A 40 4.76 -12.03 0.19
N ALA A 41 5.59 -11.91 -0.84
CA ALA A 41 6.56 -10.82 -0.97
C ALA A 41 5.93 -9.43 -1.21
N ILE A 42 4.82 -9.36 -1.95
CA ILE A 42 4.21 -8.07 -2.33
C ILE A 42 2.98 -7.70 -1.51
N VAL A 43 2.42 -8.58 -0.69
CA VAL A 43 1.26 -8.25 0.16
C VAL A 43 1.56 -8.52 1.61
N VAL A 44 1.97 -9.75 1.93
CA VAL A 44 2.05 -10.20 3.32
C VAL A 44 3.26 -9.61 4.03
N ASP A 45 4.46 -9.78 3.48
CA ASP A 45 5.71 -9.29 4.07
C ASP A 45 5.71 -7.78 4.37
N PRO A 46 5.26 -6.88 3.47
CA PRO A 46 5.23 -5.45 3.80
C PRO A 46 4.18 -5.12 4.86
N LEU A 47 3.04 -5.81 4.92
CA LEU A 47 2.04 -5.57 5.97
C LEU A 47 2.54 -6.06 7.33
N GLU A 48 3.10 -7.27 7.37
CA GLU A 48 3.61 -7.88 8.59
C GLU A 48 4.76 -7.07 9.22
N LYS A 49 5.66 -6.51 8.40
CA LYS A 49 6.74 -5.61 8.88
C LYS A 49 6.23 -4.33 9.56
N HIS A 50 4.98 -3.98 9.33
CA HIS A 50 4.33 -2.80 9.89
C HIS A 50 3.16 -3.16 10.82
N ASP A 51 3.15 -4.40 11.34
CA ASP A 51 2.14 -4.93 12.26
C ASP A 51 0.69 -4.80 11.73
N MET A 52 0.53 -4.85 10.40
CA MET A 52 -0.75 -4.79 9.73
C MET A 52 -1.23 -6.17 9.28
N LYS A 53 -2.55 -6.36 9.31
CA LYS A 53 -3.24 -7.52 8.76
C LYS A 53 -3.61 -7.28 7.30
N ILE A 54 -3.83 -8.37 6.57
CA ILE A 54 -4.43 -8.34 5.23
C ILE A 54 -5.83 -7.71 5.29
N THR A 55 -6.57 -7.98 6.36
CA THR A 55 -7.90 -7.39 6.57
C THR A 55 -7.88 -5.89 6.86
N ASP A 56 -6.73 -5.28 7.17
CA ASP A 56 -6.63 -3.84 7.43
C ASP A 56 -6.56 -2.98 6.15
N VAL A 57 -6.47 -3.62 4.99
CA VAL A 57 -6.49 -2.99 3.67
C VAL A 57 -7.88 -3.14 3.05
N ASP A 58 -8.59 -2.04 2.84
CA ASP A 58 -9.98 -2.07 2.36
C ASP A 58 -10.08 -2.41 0.86
N ILE A 59 -9.08 -2.05 0.06
CA ILE A 59 -9.11 -2.26 -1.40
C ILE A 59 -7.80 -2.86 -1.88
N TYR A 60 -7.87 -4.00 -2.55
CA TYR A 60 -6.77 -4.54 -3.33
C TYR A 60 -6.98 -4.25 -4.81
N ALA A 61 -5.95 -3.70 -5.47
CA ALA A 61 -5.96 -3.45 -6.91
C ALA A 61 -4.85 -4.25 -7.66
N PRO A 62 -4.92 -5.60 -7.68
CA PRO A 62 -4.05 -6.46 -8.47
C PRO A 62 -4.66 -6.71 -9.84
N GLU A 63 -3.89 -6.52 -10.91
CA GLU A 63 -4.22 -7.07 -12.25
C GLU A 63 -5.72 -6.98 -12.61
N LEU A 64 -6.24 -5.75 -12.65
CA LEU A 64 -7.66 -5.45 -12.89
C LEU A 64 -8.09 -5.64 -14.35
N GLN A 65 -7.75 -6.77 -14.99
CA GLN A 65 -8.23 -7.07 -16.34
C GLN A 65 -9.74 -7.38 -16.34
N ASN A 66 -10.44 -6.95 -17.39
CA ASN A 66 -11.86 -7.23 -17.58
C ASN A 66 -12.07 -8.73 -17.84
N SER A 67 -12.78 -9.39 -16.94
CA SER A 67 -13.06 -10.83 -17.00
C SER A 67 -13.93 -11.23 -18.18
N GLU A 68 -14.76 -10.32 -18.71
CA GLU A 68 -15.54 -10.54 -19.93
C GLU A 68 -14.63 -10.73 -21.16
N ILE A 69 -13.39 -10.26 -21.11
CA ILE A 69 -12.39 -10.45 -22.17
C ILE A 69 -11.48 -11.64 -21.85
N THR A 70 -11.00 -11.76 -20.61
CA THR A 70 -10.01 -12.79 -20.25
C THR A 70 -10.62 -14.19 -20.11
N MET A 71 -11.89 -14.32 -19.71
CA MET A 71 -12.55 -15.61 -19.58
C MET A 71 -12.75 -16.30 -20.94
N PRO A 72 -13.31 -15.66 -21.99
CA PRO A 72 -13.41 -16.29 -23.32
C PRO A 72 -12.05 -16.61 -23.94
N ALA A 73 -11.00 -15.84 -23.60
CA ALA A 73 -9.63 -16.07 -24.05
C ALA A 73 -8.91 -17.21 -23.29
N GLY A 74 -9.57 -17.87 -22.34
CA GLY A 74 -9.01 -19.01 -21.58
C GLY A 74 -8.07 -18.62 -20.44
N ALA A 75 -7.93 -17.33 -20.12
CA ALA A 75 -7.13 -16.86 -18.99
C ALA A 75 -7.92 -16.83 -17.65
N GLY A 76 -9.25 -16.96 -17.71
CA GLY A 76 -10.13 -16.95 -16.54
C GLY A 76 -10.37 -15.55 -15.98
N ASP A 77 -10.91 -15.47 -14.76
CA ASP A 77 -11.10 -14.22 -14.02
C ASP A 77 -9.83 -13.90 -13.21
N VAL A 78 -8.98 -13.06 -13.78
CA VAL A 78 -7.65 -12.74 -13.22
C VAL A 78 -7.72 -11.92 -11.93
N PRO A 79 -8.55 -10.86 -11.82
CA PRO A 79 -8.75 -10.16 -10.55
C PRO A 79 -9.24 -11.11 -9.44
N LEU A 80 -10.27 -11.91 -9.71
CA LEU A 80 -10.84 -12.82 -8.72
C LEU A 80 -9.82 -13.87 -8.25
N ALA A 81 -8.99 -14.39 -9.16
CA ALA A 81 -7.93 -15.32 -8.80
C ALA A 81 -6.91 -14.68 -7.84
N ASN A 82 -6.55 -13.41 -8.05
CA ASN A 82 -5.67 -12.69 -7.14
C ASN A 82 -6.34 -12.45 -5.77
N TYR A 83 -7.61 -12.03 -5.73
CA TYR A 83 -8.32 -11.83 -4.45
C TYR A 83 -8.44 -13.13 -3.65
N LYS A 84 -8.73 -14.25 -4.32
CA LYS A 84 -8.75 -15.57 -3.68
C LYS A 84 -7.38 -15.95 -3.11
N MET A 85 -6.29 -15.62 -3.80
CA MET A 85 -4.94 -15.91 -3.28
C MET A 85 -4.62 -15.04 -2.06
N ILE A 86 -4.93 -13.74 -2.10
CA ILE A 86 -4.74 -12.83 -0.96
C ILE A 86 -5.58 -13.30 0.24
N GLY A 87 -6.87 -13.59 0.03
CA GLY A 87 -7.74 -14.12 1.09
C GLY A 87 -7.28 -15.49 1.60
N ALA A 88 -6.74 -16.36 0.75
CA ALA A 88 -6.17 -17.63 1.19
C ALA A 88 -4.93 -17.42 2.09
N MET A 89 -4.15 -16.37 1.86
CA MET A 89 -3.07 -15.97 2.76
C MET A 89 -3.61 -15.46 4.10
N ALA A 90 -4.72 -14.71 4.11
CA ALA A 90 -5.39 -14.29 5.35
C ALA A 90 -5.90 -15.49 6.15
N VAL A 91 -6.49 -16.50 5.48
CA VAL A 91 -6.89 -17.77 6.11
C VAL A 91 -5.68 -18.48 6.72
N LYS A 92 -4.58 -18.59 5.96
CA LYS A 92 -3.34 -19.25 6.44
C LYS A 92 -2.76 -18.55 7.67
N ARG A 93 -2.94 -17.23 7.78
CA ARG A 93 -2.50 -16.41 8.92
C ARG A 93 -3.50 -16.37 10.07
N GLY A 94 -4.66 -17.02 9.95
CA GLY A 94 -5.71 -17.02 10.96
C GLY A 94 -6.41 -15.67 11.12
N GLU A 95 -6.34 -14.79 10.10
CA GLU A 95 -7.00 -13.49 10.12
C GLU A 95 -8.49 -13.59 9.77
N ILE A 96 -8.85 -14.57 8.93
CA ILE A 96 -10.22 -14.91 8.56
C ILE A 96 -10.40 -16.43 8.52
N GLU A 97 -11.65 -16.89 8.64
CA GLU A 97 -12.02 -18.29 8.45
C GLU A 97 -12.09 -18.65 6.96
N LYS A 98 -11.87 -19.93 6.63
CA LYS A 98 -11.96 -20.42 5.24
C LYS A 98 -13.33 -20.15 4.61
N SER A 99 -14.40 -20.16 5.41
CA SER A 99 -15.77 -19.86 4.98
C SER A 99 -15.95 -18.40 4.56
N GLN A 100 -15.10 -17.48 5.04
CA GLN A 100 -15.14 -16.04 4.73
C GLN A 100 -14.35 -15.68 3.47
N LEU A 101 -13.74 -16.65 2.78
CA LEU A 101 -12.90 -16.37 1.62
C LEU A 101 -13.65 -15.63 0.51
N MET A 102 -14.90 -16.01 0.23
CA MET A 102 -15.69 -15.37 -0.83
C MET A 102 -16.19 -13.99 -0.44
N SER A 103 -16.59 -13.78 0.82
CA SER A 103 -16.96 -12.45 1.31
C SER A 103 -15.76 -11.51 1.27
N PHE A 104 -14.56 -11.99 1.66
CA PHE A 104 -13.33 -11.24 1.53
C PHE A 104 -13.10 -10.74 0.09
N THR A 105 -13.30 -11.61 -0.92
CA THR A 105 -13.12 -11.18 -2.32
C THR A 105 -14.12 -10.12 -2.77
N ALA A 106 -15.33 -10.13 -2.22
CA ALA A 106 -16.37 -9.15 -2.55
C ALA A 106 -16.17 -7.81 -1.82
N GLU A 107 -15.70 -7.87 -0.56
CA GLU A 107 -15.47 -6.70 0.28
C GLU A 107 -14.20 -5.94 -0.10
N HIS A 108 -13.10 -6.68 -0.33
CA HIS A 108 -11.79 -6.08 -0.56
C HIS A 108 -11.37 -6.02 -2.05
N GLY A 109 -12.15 -6.62 -2.94
CA GLY A 109 -11.86 -6.69 -4.36
C GLY A 109 -12.49 -5.55 -5.18
N MET A 110 -11.90 -5.30 -6.34
CA MET A 110 -12.46 -4.43 -7.37
C MET A 110 -12.79 -5.19 -8.66
N ILE A 111 -13.82 -4.74 -9.36
CA ILE A 111 -14.15 -5.23 -10.71
C ILE A 111 -13.02 -4.84 -11.66
N GLY A 112 -12.54 -5.81 -12.44
CA GLY A 112 -11.56 -5.56 -13.49
C GLY A 112 -12.16 -4.80 -14.67
N PHE A 113 -11.45 -3.79 -15.16
CA PHE A 113 -11.91 -2.91 -16.24
C PHE A 113 -10.89 -2.72 -17.35
N ALA A 114 -9.63 -3.13 -17.13
CA ALA A 114 -8.59 -2.99 -18.12
C ALA A 114 -8.80 -4.02 -19.25
N PRO A 115 -8.78 -3.62 -20.53
CA PRO A 115 -9.12 -4.53 -21.61
C PRO A 115 -8.21 -5.77 -21.67
N THR A 116 -6.90 -5.62 -21.47
CA THR A 116 -5.93 -6.72 -21.35
C THR A 116 -4.67 -6.23 -20.58
N GLN A 117 -3.63 -7.07 -20.47
CA GLN A 117 -2.35 -6.68 -19.88
C GLN A 117 -1.70 -5.54 -20.70
N GLY A 118 -1.55 -4.38 -20.08
CA GLY A 118 -0.88 -3.21 -20.68
C GLY A 118 0.48 -2.93 -20.06
N HIS A 119 1.20 -1.97 -20.63
CA HIS A 119 2.49 -1.47 -20.12
C HIS A 119 2.39 -0.80 -18.73
N ILE A 120 1.19 -0.35 -18.36
CA ILE A 120 0.91 0.27 -17.07
C ILE A 120 0.17 -0.77 -16.21
N PRO A 121 0.62 -1.04 -14.96
CA PRO A 121 -0.13 -1.86 -14.03
C PRO A 121 -1.57 -1.35 -13.90
N SER A 122 -2.56 -2.21 -14.12
CA SER A 122 -3.97 -1.80 -14.14
C SER A 122 -4.49 -1.30 -12.78
N GLY A 123 -3.77 -1.54 -11.69
CA GLY A 123 -4.02 -0.89 -10.40
C GLY A 123 -3.74 0.62 -10.42
N VAL A 124 -2.87 1.13 -11.29
CA VAL A 124 -2.55 2.58 -11.37
C VAL A 124 -3.75 3.40 -11.87
N PRO A 125 -4.45 3.02 -12.95
CA PRO A 125 -5.71 3.67 -13.31
C PRO A 125 -6.82 3.59 -12.24
N ALA A 126 -6.76 2.60 -11.32
CA ALA A 126 -7.75 2.48 -10.25
C ALA A 126 -7.60 3.57 -9.17
N ILE A 127 -6.46 4.28 -9.10
CA ILE A 127 -6.21 5.34 -8.11
C ILE A 127 -7.32 6.40 -8.14
N GLY A 128 -7.85 6.77 -9.30
CA GLY A 128 -8.98 7.71 -9.37
C GLY A 128 -10.24 7.24 -8.63
N HIS A 129 -10.55 5.95 -8.73
CA HIS A 129 -11.67 5.33 -8.00
C HIS A 129 -11.38 5.21 -6.50
N ILE A 130 -10.14 4.86 -6.15
CA ILE A 130 -9.66 4.75 -4.77
C ILE A 130 -9.72 6.11 -4.06
N LEU A 131 -9.24 7.18 -4.72
CA LEU A 131 -9.31 8.54 -4.18
C LEU A 131 -10.76 8.95 -3.88
N ARG A 132 -11.69 8.61 -4.77
CA ARG A 132 -13.12 8.86 -4.55
C ARG A 132 -13.64 8.07 -3.34
N ALA A 133 -13.31 6.78 -3.25
CA ALA A 133 -13.71 5.93 -2.13
C ALA A 133 -13.20 6.45 -0.78
N ILE A 134 -11.95 6.89 -0.73
CA ILE A 134 -11.35 7.46 0.49
C ILE A 134 -12.02 8.79 0.87
N LYS A 135 -12.26 9.69 -0.11
CA LYS A 135 -12.92 10.98 0.14
C LYS A 135 -14.36 10.82 0.62
N GLU A 136 -15.06 9.80 0.14
CA GLU A 136 -16.42 9.46 0.57
C GLU A 136 -16.46 8.64 1.88
N GLY A 137 -15.30 8.33 2.47
CA GLY A 137 -15.22 7.56 3.72
C GLY A 137 -15.54 6.07 3.58
N ARG A 138 -15.60 5.54 2.35
CA ARG A 138 -15.88 4.13 2.05
C ARG A 138 -14.66 3.22 2.12
N ALA A 139 -13.47 3.80 2.15
CA ALA A 139 -12.21 3.09 2.31
C ALA A 139 -11.22 3.97 3.09
N ARG A 140 -10.31 3.34 3.83
CA ARG A 140 -9.17 3.99 4.48
C ARG A 140 -7.87 3.67 3.76
N ARG A 141 -7.66 2.44 3.34
CA ARG A 141 -6.41 1.94 2.75
C ARG A 141 -6.68 1.15 1.48
N ALA A 142 -5.88 1.42 0.46
CA ALA A 142 -5.88 0.65 -0.77
C ALA A 142 -4.46 0.23 -1.12
N MET A 143 -4.25 -1.03 -1.46
CA MET A 143 -2.96 -1.53 -1.93
C MET A 143 -2.97 -1.65 -3.45
N ILE A 144 -2.10 -0.86 -4.09
CA ILE A 144 -1.83 -0.95 -5.53
C ILE A 144 -0.80 -2.07 -5.74
N ILE A 145 -1.11 -3.01 -6.62
CA ILE A 145 -0.23 -4.17 -6.87
C ILE A 145 0.13 -4.21 -8.36
N GLY A 146 1.40 -3.95 -8.63
CA GLY A 146 2.03 -4.16 -9.93
C GLY A 146 2.70 -5.52 -9.97
N LYS A 147 2.30 -6.35 -10.93
CA LYS A 147 2.86 -7.68 -11.16
C LYS A 147 3.46 -7.75 -12.56
N GLY A 148 4.62 -8.39 -12.65
CA GLY A 148 5.25 -8.75 -13.91
C GLY A 148 4.34 -9.63 -14.76
N SER A 149 4.66 -9.73 -16.05
CA SER A 149 3.83 -10.51 -16.96
C SER A 149 3.71 -11.96 -16.53
N LEU A 150 2.46 -12.41 -16.35
CA LEU A 150 2.14 -13.83 -16.14
C LEU A 150 2.59 -14.69 -17.31
N PHE A 151 2.50 -14.17 -18.54
CA PHE A 151 2.93 -14.90 -19.74
C PHE A 151 4.45 -15.03 -19.76
N LEU A 152 5.18 -13.91 -19.69
CA LEU A 152 6.63 -13.94 -19.73
C LEU A 152 7.22 -14.67 -18.53
N GLY A 153 6.66 -14.46 -17.34
CA GLY A 153 7.06 -15.13 -16.11
C GLY A 153 6.93 -16.66 -16.19
N ARG A 154 5.92 -17.18 -16.90
CA ARG A 154 5.80 -18.64 -17.16
C ARG A 154 6.83 -19.16 -18.16
N MET A 155 7.32 -18.31 -19.07
CA MET A 155 8.32 -18.71 -20.06
C MET A 155 9.75 -18.60 -19.55
N THR A 156 10.02 -17.68 -18.61
CA THR A 156 11.38 -17.34 -18.18
C THR A 156 11.66 -17.66 -16.72
N ASP A 157 10.64 -17.93 -15.91
CA ASP A 157 10.72 -17.98 -14.44
C ASP A 157 11.25 -16.67 -13.78
N LEU A 158 11.31 -15.58 -14.55
CA LEU A 158 11.76 -14.26 -14.09
C LEU A 158 10.56 -13.38 -13.74
N PHE A 159 9.89 -13.71 -12.64
CA PHE A 159 8.74 -12.96 -12.15
C PHE A 159 9.19 -11.80 -11.23
N ASP A 160 8.63 -10.61 -11.43
CA ASP A 160 8.82 -9.44 -10.57
C ASP A 160 7.49 -8.84 -10.12
N GLY A 161 7.55 -7.97 -9.13
CA GLY A 161 6.37 -7.32 -8.61
C GLY A 161 6.70 -6.22 -7.60
N ILE A 162 5.81 -5.25 -7.51
CA ILE A 162 5.88 -4.15 -6.57
C ILE A 162 4.48 -3.81 -6.07
N SER A 163 4.38 -3.41 -4.81
CA SER A 163 3.14 -2.87 -4.27
C SER A 163 3.42 -1.69 -3.35
N PHE A 164 2.40 -0.86 -3.18
CA PHE A 164 2.40 0.24 -2.22
C PHE A 164 0.99 0.51 -1.74
N ILE A 165 0.87 1.16 -0.58
CA ILE A 165 -0.42 1.56 -0.01
C ILE A 165 -0.70 3.04 -0.30
N ILE A 166 -1.94 3.32 -0.68
CA ILE A 166 -2.55 4.64 -0.59
C ILE A 166 -3.44 4.64 0.64
N GLU A 167 -3.22 5.59 1.55
CA GLU A 167 -3.94 5.68 2.81
C GLU A 167 -4.61 7.05 2.97
N LYS A 168 -5.77 7.07 3.60
CA LYS A 168 -6.44 8.29 4.05
C LYS A 168 -5.49 9.09 4.94
N ASN A 169 -5.33 10.37 4.61
CA ASN A 169 -4.56 11.30 5.42
C ASN A 169 -5.14 11.40 6.84
N ASP A 170 -4.27 11.52 7.84
CA ASP A 170 -4.65 11.66 9.24
C ASP A 170 -4.89 13.12 9.66
N GLY A 171 -4.62 14.08 8.77
CA GLY A 171 -4.80 15.50 9.04
C GLY A 171 -3.50 16.23 9.33
N GLN A 172 -2.38 15.52 9.52
CA GLN A 172 -1.10 16.14 9.86
C GLN A 172 -0.40 16.59 8.57
N ALA A 173 -0.17 17.90 8.44
CA ALA A 173 0.59 18.42 7.31
C ALA A 173 2.09 18.19 7.54
N ALA A 174 2.88 18.10 6.47
CA ALA A 174 4.34 17.96 6.61
C ALA A 174 5.00 19.16 7.34
N ASP A 175 4.33 20.31 7.39
CA ASP A 175 4.80 21.50 8.14
C ASP A 175 4.47 21.43 9.64
N ASP A 176 3.56 20.55 10.09
CA ASP A 176 3.28 20.38 11.53
C ASP A 176 4.44 19.70 12.26
N GLU A 177 5.18 18.80 11.60
CA GLU A 177 6.42 18.21 12.15
C GLU A 177 7.55 19.25 12.33
N LEU A 178 7.51 20.38 11.62
CA LEU A 178 8.46 21.47 11.77
C LEU A 178 8.12 22.36 12.99
N MET A 179 6.85 22.48 13.35
CA MET A 179 6.42 23.20 14.56
C MET A 179 6.88 22.48 15.83
N ASP A 180 6.84 21.15 15.85
CA ASP A 180 7.28 20.32 16.98
C ASP A 180 8.79 20.48 17.25
N LYS A 181 9.60 20.68 16.20
CA LYS A 181 11.05 20.93 16.34
C LYS A 181 11.39 22.25 17.03
N ASP A 182 10.54 23.27 16.91
CA ASP A 182 10.77 24.55 17.59
C ASP A 182 10.35 24.51 19.06
N GLU A 183 9.38 23.67 19.42
CA GLU A 183 9.00 23.37 20.80
C GLU A 183 10.10 22.53 21.49
N ILE A 184 10.60 21.49 20.82
CA ILE A 184 11.75 20.70 21.26
C ILE A 184 13.01 21.58 21.43
N LYS A 185 13.27 22.52 20.52
CA LYS A 185 14.39 23.47 20.68
C LYS A 185 14.22 24.40 21.89
N LYS A 186 13.00 24.79 22.23
CA LYS A 186 12.72 25.59 23.44
C LYS A 186 12.98 24.78 24.70
N GLU A 187 12.52 23.53 24.76
CA GLU A 187 12.77 22.64 25.91
C GLU A 187 14.27 22.36 26.09
N ILE A 188 14.99 22.06 25.02
CA ILE A 188 16.45 21.86 25.08
C ILE A 188 17.15 23.12 25.58
N ARG A 189 16.76 24.31 25.11
CA ARG A 189 17.33 25.58 25.60
C ARG A 189 17.04 25.81 27.08
N ALA A 190 15.84 25.49 27.55
CA ALA A 190 15.47 25.60 28.96
C ALA A 190 16.33 24.67 29.84
N LEU A 191 16.45 23.39 29.45
CA LEU A 191 17.28 22.40 30.15
C LEU A 191 18.77 22.79 30.21
N VAL A 192 19.31 23.32 29.10
CA VAL A 192 20.70 23.79 29.06
C VAL A 192 20.88 25.04 29.92
N ALA A 193 19.93 25.98 29.90
CA ALA A 193 19.98 27.18 30.73
C ALA A 193 19.93 26.84 32.23
N GLU A 194 19.04 25.93 32.63
CA GLU A 194 18.92 25.46 34.01
C GLU A 194 20.21 24.74 34.47
N SER A 195 20.78 23.90 33.60
CA SER A 195 22.05 23.22 33.88
C SER A 195 23.22 24.21 34.04
N LEU A 196 23.27 25.27 33.22
CA LEU A 196 24.29 26.32 33.31
C LEU A 196 24.11 27.19 34.56
N GLN A 197 22.87 27.48 34.97
CA GLN A 197 22.59 28.18 36.24
C GLN A 197 23.02 27.35 37.43
N ASN A 198 22.63 26.06 37.48
CA ASN A 198 23.03 25.15 38.56
C ASN A 198 24.55 25.00 38.64
N LEU A 199 25.24 24.94 37.49
CA LEU A 199 26.70 24.92 37.46
C LEU A 199 27.31 26.22 37.98
N ALA A 200 26.77 27.38 37.57
CA ALA A 200 27.24 28.68 38.03
C ALA A 200 27.03 28.86 39.55
N GLU A 201 25.90 28.41 40.10
CA GLU A 201 25.65 28.40 41.55
C GLU A 201 26.60 27.46 42.29
N SER A 202 26.90 26.28 41.74
CA SER A 202 27.88 25.37 42.32
C SER A 202 29.32 25.92 42.32
N LEU A 203 29.64 26.81 41.38
CA LEU A 203 30.96 27.45 41.25
C LEU A 203 31.05 28.77 42.02
N SER A 204 29.94 29.48 42.23
CA SER A 204 29.86 30.73 43.00
C SER A 204 29.63 30.51 44.49
N GLY A 205 29.26 29.29 44.91
CA GLY A 205 29.25 28.83 46.29
C GLY A 205 30.66 28.67 46.88
N ARG A 206 31.35 29.79 47.07
CA ARG A 206 32.49 29.98 47.97
C ARG A 206 32.30 31.26 48.77
#